data_AF-A0A2D8IW94-F1
#
_entry.id   AF-A0A2D8IW94-F1
#
_cell.length_a   1.000
_cell.length_b   1.000
_cell.length_c   1.000
_cell.angle_alpha   90.00
_cell.angle_beta   90.00
_cell.angle_gamma   90.00
#
_symmetry.space_group_name_H-M   'P 1'
#
loop_
_entity.id
_entity.type
_entity.pdbx_description
1 polymer ?
#
loop_
_entity_poly.entity_id
_entity_poly.type
_entity_poly.pdbx_seq_one_letter_code
_entity_poly.pdbx_strand_id
1 'polypeptide(L)'
;MSVTTVRLSPETERELEALAGKLDRSKGWLINQALSEYLERQKQEQVRWRETLEAMEAVAKGRVVDAEDVHDWLRSWGTEQEQAAPEVDG
;
A
#
# COMPACT_ATOMS: atom_id res chain seq x y z
N MET A 1 -7.42 22.80 -15.35
CA MET A 1 -8.10 21.67 -14.66
C MET A 1 -9.05 21.02 -15.63
N SER A 2 -9.01 19.70 -15.78
CA SER A 2 -10.04 18.95 -16.51
C SER A 2 -11.25 18.75 -15.59
N VAL A 3 -12.44 18.68 -16.19
CA VAL A 3 -13.68 18.39 -15.46
C VAL A 3 -14.20 17.04 -15.95
N THR A 4 -14.52 16.17 -15.01
CA THR A 4 -15.15 14.87 -15.28
C THR A 4 -16.53 14.86 -14.63
N THR A 5 -17.57 14.63 -15.43
CA THR A 5 -18.94 14.51 -14.94
C THR A 5 -19.25 13.06 -14.63
N VAL A 6 -19.67 12.78 -13.39
CA VAL A 6 -20.03 11.44 -12.93
C VAL A 6 -21.49 11.44 -12.49
N ARG A 7 -22.22 10.37 -12.79
CA ARG A 7 -23.57 10.14 -12.27
C ARG A 7 -23.47 9.45 -10.92
N LEU A 8 -24.05 10.07 -9.89
CA LEU A 8 -24.16 9.47 -8.56
C LEU A 8 -25.54 8.84 -8.40
N SER A 9 -25.61 7.76 -7.63
CA SER A 9 -26.90 7.24 -7.19
C SER A 9 -27.54 8.25 -6.22
N PRO A 10 -28.89 8.31 -6.11
CA PRO A 10 -29.56 9.19 -5.15
C PRO A 10 -29.18 8.90 -3.69
N GLU A 11 -28.74 7.68 -3.38
CA GLU A 11 -28.25 7.30 -2.06
C GLU A 11 -26.87 7.92 -1.79
N THR A 12 -25.92 7.72 -2.70
CA THR A 12 -24.56 8.28 -2.57
C THR A 12 -24.58 9.81 -2.55
N GLU A 13 -25.43 10.45 -3.35
CA GLU A 13 -25.60 11.91 -3.34
C GLU A 13 -26.04 12.42 -1.96
N ARG A 14 -27.01 11.75 -1.33
CA ARG A 14 -27.52 12.10 0.01
C ARG A 14 -26.46 11.91 1.09
N GLU A 15 -25.74 10.79 1.06
CA GLU A 15 -24.66 10.52 2.01
C GLU A 15 -23.52 11.54 1.87
N LEU A 16 -23.14 11.87 0.64
CA LEU A 16 -22.10 12.86 0.35
C LEU A 16 -22.50 14.25 0.83
N GLU A 17 -23.75 14.67 0.62
CA GLU A 17 -24.27 15.96 1.11
C GLU A 17 -24.26 16.01 2.64
N ALA A 18 -24.70 14.94 3.31
CA ALA A 18 -24.70 14.87 4.76
C ALA A 18 -23.27 14.91 5.34
N LEU A 19 -22.32 14.23 4.69
CA LEU A 19 -20.91 14.24 5.09
C LEU A 19 -20.26 15.61 4.85
N ALA A 20 -20.52 16.22 3.69
CA ALA A 20 -20.10 17.58 3.37
C ALA A 20 -20.54 18.59 4.44
N GLY A 21 -21.81 18.54 4.83
CA GLY A 21 -22.36 19.39 5.89
C GLY A 21 -21.71 19.14 7.26
N LYS A 22 -21.46 17.88 7.63
CA LYS A 22 -20.81 17.53 8.90
C LYS A 22 -19.35 17.98 8.98
N LEU A 23 -18.63 17.93 7.86
CA LEU A 23 -17.21 18.25 7.79
C LEU A 23 -16.92 19.72 7.44
N ASP A 24 -17.96 20.51 7.16
CA ASP A 24 -17.86 21.88 6.64
C ASP A 24 -16.97 21.95 5.38
N ARG A 25 -17.24 21.05 4.42
CA ARG A 25 -16.50 20.92 3.16
C ARG A 25 -17.44 20.84 1.98
N SER A 26 -16.99 21.29 0.81
CA SER A 26 -17.77 21.13 -0.42
C SER A 26 -17.75 19.67 -0.90
N LYS A 27 -18.82 19.23 -1.58
CA LYS A 27 -18.89 17.91 -2.22
C LYS A 27 -17.73 17.68 -3.18
N GLY A 28 -17.37 18.69 -3.98
CA GLY A 28 -16.26 18.59 -4.93
C GLY A 28 -14.91 18.38 -4.23
N TRP A 29 -14.69 19.00 -3.07
CA TRP A 29 -13.48 18.77 -2.29
C TRP A 29 -13.41 17.32 -1.77
N LEU A 30 -14.51 16.81 -1.21
CA LEU A 30 -14.59 15.43 -0.73
C LEU A 30 -14.43 14.40 -1.86
N ILE A 31 -15.05 14.63 -3.02
CA ILE A 31 -14.90 13.76 -4.20
C ILE A 31 -13.43 13.71 -4.64
N ASN A 32 -12.77 14.87 -4.73
CA ASN A 32 -11.36 14.91 -5.12
C ASN A 32 -10.48 14.20 -4.10
N GLN A 33 -10.70 14.42 -2.80
CA GLN A 33 -9.96 13.72 -1.75
C GLN A 33 -10.14 12.20 -1.87
N ALA A 34 -11.38 11.73 -1.93
CA ALA A 34 -11.70 10.31 -2.02
C ALA A 34 -11.08 9.67 -3.28
N LEU A 35 -11.09 10.39 -4.41
CA LEU A 35 -10.48 9.92 -5.65
C LEU A 35 -8.95 9.84 -5.53
N SER A 36 -8.30 10.85 -4.94
CA SER A 36 -6.85 10.83 -4.70
C SER A 36 -6.44 9.67 -3.79
N GLU A 37 -7.16 9.46 -2.68
CA GLU A 37 -6.91 8.34 -1.77
C GLU A 37 -7.17 6.98 -2.42
N TYR A 38 -8.22 6.88 -3.25
CA TYR A 38 -8.51 5.66 -4.01
C TYR A 38 -7.37 5.33 -4.98
N LEU A 39 -6.92 6.30 -5.78
CA LEU A 39 -5.87 6.11 -6.77
C LEU A 39 -4.54 5.73 -6.12
N GLU A 40 -4.19 6.36 -5.00
CA GLU A 40 -2.98 6.01 -4.25
C GLU A 40 -3.07 4.57 -3.73
N ARG A 41 -4.19 4.17 -3.15
CA ARG A 41 -4.39 2.78 -2.70
C ARG A 41 -4.26 1.78 -3.85
N GLN A 42 -4.83 2.05 -5.01
CA GLN A 42 -4.71 1.19 -6.19
C GLN A 42 -3.27 1.07 -6.67
N LYS A 43 -2.52 2.18 -6.66
CA LYS A 43 -1.10 2.15 -7.00
C LYS A 43 -0.30 1.29 -6.02
N GLN A 44 -0.54 1.43 -4.72
CA GLN A 44 0.12 0.62 -3.69
C GLN A 44 -0.22 -0.86 -3.81
N GLU A 45 -1.48 -1.19 -4.11
CA GLU A 45 -1.92 -2.57 -4.32
C GLU A 45 -1.22 -3.22 -5.52
N GLN A 46 -1.07 -2.49 -6.63
CA GLN A 46 -0.32 -2.97 -7.81
C GLN A 46 1.17 -3.19 -7.51
N VAL A 47 1.79 -2.30 -6.72
CA VAL A 47 3.19 -2.46 -6.30
C VAL A 47 3.34 -3.72 -5.45
N ARG A 48 2.52 -3.88 -4.41
CA ARG A 48 2.53 -5.06 -3.54
C ARG A 48 2.29 -6.35 -4.30
N TRP A 49 1.37 -6.33 -5.26
CA TRP A 49 1.10 -7.49 -6.11
C TRP A 49 2.33 -7.88 -6.94
N ARG A 50 2.98 -6.90 -7.57
CA ARG A 50 4.22 -7.15 -8.33
C ARG A 50 5.33 -7.70 -7.44
N GLU A 51 5.58 -7.08 -6.28
CA GLU A 51 6.59 -7.53 -5.31
C GLU A 51 6.30 -8.97 -4.83
N THR A 52 5.03 -9.31 -4.64
CA THR A 52 4.62 -10.68 -4.27
C THR A 52 4.98 -11.68 -5.36
N LEU A 53 4.69 -11.36 -6.63
CA LEU A 53 5.05 -12.23 -7.76
C LEU A 53 6.58 -12.39 -7.89
N GLU A 54 7.34 -11.31 -7.73
CA GLU A 54 8.81 -11.33 -7.75
C GLU A 54 9.36 -12.21 -6.62
N ALA A 55 8.83 -12.09 -5.40
CA ALA A 55 9.20 -12.93 -4.27
C ALA A 55 8.85 -14.41 -4.49
N MET A 56 7.66 -14.71 -5.03
CA MET A 56 7.27 -16.08 -5.37
C MET A 56 8.19 -16.68 -6.43
N GLU A 57 8.60 -15.89 -7.44
CA GLU A 57 9.55 -16.33 -8.46
C GLU A 57 10.95 -16.59 -7.86
N ALA A 58 11.41 -15.75 -6.93
CA ALA A 58 12.66 -15.98 -6.22
C ALA A 58 12.64 -17.31 -5.45
N VAL A 59 11.57 -17.58 -4.71
CA VAL A 59 11.38 -18.85 -3.99
C VAL A 59 11.37 -20.03 -4.96
N ALA A 60 10.65 -19.92 -6.08
CA ALA A 60 10.62 -20.98 -7.10
C ALA A 60 12.00 -21.26 -7.73
N LYS A 61 12.89 -20.27 -7.76
CA LYS A 61 14.27 -20.39 -8.22
C LYS A 61 15.25 -20.81 -7.12
N GLY A 62 14.78 -21.11 -5.91
CA GLY A 62 15.63 -21.45 -4.77
C GLY A 62 16.41 -20.27 -4.19
N ARG A 63 16.07 -19.02 -4.57
CA ARG A 63 16.70 -17.80 -4.07
C ARG A 63 16.15 -17.44 -2.69
N VAL A 64 16.47 -18.27 -1.71
CA VAL A 64 16.04 -18.15 -0.32
C VAL A 64 17.25 -18.12 0.61
N VAL A 65 17.08 -17.55 1.79
CA VAL A 65 18.07 -17.57 2.88
C VAL A 65 17.58 -18.51 3.98
N ASP A 66 18.50 -19.10 4.74
CA ASP A 66 18.10 -19.95 5.86
C ASP A 66 17.39 -19.11 6.93
N ALA A 67 16.36 -19.71 7.54
CA ALA A 67 15.60 -19.03 8.58
C ALA A 67 16.48 -18.74 9.80
N GLU A 68 17.37 -19.63 10.20
CA GLU A 68 18.25 -19.45 11.36
C GLU A 68 19.15 -18.23 11.17
N ASP A 69 19.77 -18.07 10.00
CA ASP A 69 20.61 -16.91 9.67
C ASP A 69 19.82 -15.58 9.77
N VAL A 70 18.56 -15.57 9.32
CA VAL A 70 17.67 -14.40 9.45
C VAL A 70 17.35 -14.12 10.92
N HIS A 71 17.06 -15.13 11.72
CA HIS A 71 16.75 -14.93 13.14
C HIS A 71 17.97 -14.44 13.92
N ASP A 72 19.16 -14.93 13.61
CA ASP A 72 20.42 -14.51 14.24
C ASP A 72 20.72 -13.05 13.92
N TRP A 73 20.55 -12.66 12.66
CA TRP A 73 20.64 -11.27 12.23
C TRP A 73 19.64 -10.36 12.94
N LEU A 74 18.35 -10.71 12.96
CA LEU A 74 17.31 -9.91 13.62
C LEU A 74 17.54 -9.76 15.13
N ARG A 75 18.09 -10.78 15.80
CA ARG A 75 18.43 -10.72 17.23
C ARG A 75 19.60 -9.79 17.53
N SER A 76 20.46 -9.54 16.55
CA SER A 76 21.64 -8.67 16.70
C SER A 76 21.32 -7.18 16.61
N TRP A 77 20.15 -6.81 16.06
CA TRP A 77 19.74 -5.42 15.86
C TRP A 77 19.69 -4.62 17.17
N GLY A 78 20.24 -3.42 17.12
CA GLY A 78 20.27 -2.53 18.30
C GLY A 78 21.26 -2.95 19.39
N THR A 79 22.17 -3.88 19.07
CA THR A 79 23.30 -4.27 19.94
C THR A 79 24.62 -3.74 19.37
N GLU A 80 25.69 -3.79 20.16
CA GLU A 80 27.05 -3.46 19.68
C GLU A 80 27.61 -4.50 18.67
N GLN A 81 26.92 -5.63 18.48
CA GLN A 81 27.34 -6.75 17.62
C GLN A 81 26.34 -6.97 16.48
N GLU A 82 25.71 -5.90 15.98
CA GLU A 82 24.79 -5.98 14.85
C GLU A 82 25.46 -6.64 13.63
N GLN A 83 24.83 -7.70 13.11
CA GLN A 83 25.34 -8.51 12.01
C GLN A 83 24.87 -7.95 10.66
N ALA A 84 25.58 -8.33 9.58
CA ALA A 84 25.11 -8.04 8.22
C ALA A 84 23.87 -8.88 7.88
N ALA A 85 23.03 -8.36 6.99
CA ALA A 85 21.87 -9.11 6.50
C ALA A 85 22.33 -10.38 5.77
N PRO A 86 21.68 -11.53 5.98
CA PRO A 86 22.01 -12.75 5.25
C PRO A 86 21.71 -12.56 3.76
N GLU A 87 22.60 -13.10 2.92
CA GLU A 87 22.49 -13.03 1.46
C GLU A 87 22.04 -14.37 0.90
N VAL A 88 21.32 -14.32 -0.23
CA VAL A 88 20.86 -15.51 -0.93
C VAL A 88 22.07 -16.26 -1.48
N ASP A 89 22.22 -17.54 -1.14
CA ASP A 89 23.24 -18.40 -1.73
C ASP A 89 23.00 -18.52 -3.25
N GLY A 90 24.06 -18.26 -4.03
CA GLY A 90 24.01 -18.13 -5.49
C GLY A 90 23.82 -19.43 -6.26
#